data_AF-A0A971NMR1-F1
#
_entry.id   AF-A0A971NMR1-F1
#
_cell.length_a   1.000
_cell.length_b   1.000
_cell.length_c   1.000
_cell.angle_alpha   90.00
_cell.angle_beta   90.00
_cell.angle_gamma   90.00
#
_symmetry.space_group_name_H-M   'P 1'
#
loop_
_entity.id
_entity.type
_entity.pdbx_description
1 polymer ?
#
loop_
_entity_poly.entity_id
_entity_poly.type
_entity_poly.pdbx_seq_one_letter_code
_entity_poly.pdbx_strand_id
1 'polypeptide(L)'
;QESGNVSYIIQSGGIVVIVLESFTTDVVRANKIVSIGNKSDIDEADMLEYFSRDDSTEVIGMYLENIKDGRKFIEAARRVTKPILAFKVGRTSEGARAAMSHTAGMANNDRIFESACAQGGIIRVNSISELHAMPKMFTHMPPLRGKRIAVFTNSGAFGGITADLLVQAGLEMARLSPETQEKLSRTGQIFNVANPIDLGPALSMQTFLEIFDILLSSDEVDGLLPVPSLWHPMVIDAIVELVKKCRHYGKPAAIYTPNAVHKTVSYRQKYQVPLFESPEEAVRALKVSYQQSCFVAMKDAIRSVYDMERNGEHRVAEPMLQEA
;
A
#
# COMPACT_ATOMS: atom_id res chain seq x y z
N GLN A 1 -1.58 19.62 -15.79
CA GLN A 1 -1.49 18.25 -15.23
C GLN A 1 -2.86 17.63 -15.35
N GLU A 2 -2.93 16.36 -15.74
CA GLU A 2 -4.18 15.60 -15.69
C GLU A 2 -4.59 15.36 -14.22
N SER A 3 -5.90 15.36 -13.96
CA SER A 3 -6.45 15.14 -12.63
C SER A 3 -6.20 13.70 -12.18
N GLY A 4 -5.80 13.52 -10.92
CA GLY A 4 -5.64 12.22 -10.28
C GLY A 4 -6.76 11.89 -9.30
N ASN A 5 -6.51 10.87 -8.48
CA ASN A 5 -7.46 10.31 -7.53
C ASN A 5 -6.95 10.31 -6.07
N VAL A 6 -5.81 10.95 -5.79
CA VAL A 6 -5.26 11.04 -4.42
C VAL A 6 -5.45 12.46 -3.89
N SER A 7 -6.10 12.58 -2.73
CA SER A 7 -6.32 13.87 -2.07
C SER A 7 -5.48 14.01 -0.81
N TYR A 8 -4.97 15.21 -0.55
CA TYR A 8 -4.08 15.48 0.58
C TYR A 8 -4.62 16.57 1.51
N ILE A 9 -4.46 16.33 2.81
CA ILE A 9 -4.70 17.28 3.90
C ILE A 9 -3.33 17.61 4.51
N ILE A 10 -2.87 18.86 4.41
CA ILE A 10 -1.50 19.23 4.81
C ILE A 10 -1.55 20.45 5.75
N GLN A 11 -0.95 20.34 6.93
CA GLN A 11 -0.84 21.47 7.87
C GLN A 11 0.34 22.41 7.55
N SER A 12 1.38 21.92 6.87
CA SER A 12 2.60 22.68 6.58
C SER A 12 2.69 23.09 5.11
N GLY A 13 2.78 24.41 4.85
CA GLY A 13 2.94 24.93 3.49
C GLY A 13 4.19 24.42 2.77
N GLY A 14 5.31 24.22 3.48
CA GLY A 14 6.52 23.65 2.88
C GLY A 14 6.32 22.21 2.41
N ILE A 15 5.53 21.42 3.13
CA ILE A 15 5.22 20.04 2.75
C ILE A 15 4.30 19.98 1.54
N VAL A 16 3.42 20.97 1.33
CA VAL A 16 2.59 21.08 0.12
C VAL A 16 3.49 21.10 -1.13
N VAL A 17 4.58 21.87 -1.09
CA VAL A 17 5.54 21.97 -2.21
C VAL A 17 6.20 20.62 -2.49
N ILE A 18 6.67 19.93 -1.43
CA ILE A 18 7.31 18.61 -1.56
C ILE A 18 6.34 17.56 -2.14
N VAL A 19 5.09 17.55 -1.67
CA VAL A 19 4.06 16.64 -2.18
C VAL A 19 3.74 16.96 -3.65
N LEU A 20 3.61 18.24 -4.02
CA LEU A 20 3.41 18.65 -5.41
C LEU A 20 4.55 18.20 -6.33
N GLU A 21 5.79 18.34 -5.87
CA GLU A 21 6.98 17.90 -6.61
C GLU A 21 7.00 16.39 -6.82
N SER A 22 6.57 15.60 -5.83
CA SER A 22 6.51 14.13 -5.94
C SER A 22 5.64 13.62 -7.08
N PHE A 23 4.58 14.34 -7.47
CA PHE A 23 3.75 13.95 -8.62
C PHE A 23 4.48 14.07 -9.95
N THR A 24 5.61 14.77 -10.02
CA THR A 24 6.39 14.86 -11.27
C THR A 24 7.20 13.58 -11.53
N THR A 25 7.50 12.81 -10.49
CA THR A 25 8.38 11.63 -10.56
C THR A 25 7.65 10.30 -10.35
N ASP A 26 6.35 10.34 -10.03
CA ASP A 26 5.52 9.15 -9.78
C ASP A 26 4.33 9.02 -10.75
N VAL A 27 3.70 7.83 -10.75
CA VAL A 27 2.44 7.57 -11.47
C VAL A 27 1.23 8.17 -10.74
N VAL A 28 1.39 8.46 -9.46
CA VAL A 28 0.35 9.09 -8.64
C VAL A 28 0.13 10.52 -9.12
N ARG A 29 -1.14 10.93 -9.18
CA ARG A 29 -1.57 12.29 -9.49
C ARG A 29 -2.48 12.81 -8.39
N ALA A 30 -2.42 14.11 -8.13
CA ALA A 30 -3.31 14.77 -7.18
C ALA A 30 -4.73 14.93 -7.76
N ASN A 31 -5.72 14.62 -6.94
CA ASN A 31 -7.07 15.13 -7.10
C ASN A 31 -7.17 16.53 -6.48
N LYS A 32 -7.03 16.61 -5.15
CA LYS A 32 -7.11 17.86 -4.37
C LYS A 32 -6.00 17.90 -3.34
N ILE A 33 -5.39 19.07 -3.14
CA ILE A 33 -4.42 19.29 -2.07
C ILE A 33 -4.91 20.49 -1.27
N VAL A 34 -5.21 20.27 0.00
CA VAL A 34 -5.76 21.29 0.89
C VAL A 34 -4.76 21.58 1.99
N SER A 35 -4.22 22.80 1.96
CA SER A 35 -3.43 23.35 3.05
C SER A 35 -4.36 23.93 4.11
N ILE A 36 -4.42 23.32 5.29
CA ILE A 36 -5.31 23.77 6.38
C ILE A 36 -4.59 24.68 7.39
N GLY A 37 -3.26 24.81 7.29
CA GLY A 37 -2.46 25.73 8.09
C GLY A 37 -2.74 25.62 9.58
N ASN A 38 -3.17 26.74 10.18
CA ASN A 38 -3.46 26.86 11.61
C ASN A 38 -4.81 26.26 12.04
N LYS A 39 -5.69 25.87 11.10
CA LYS A 39 -7.00 25.25 11.36
C LYS A 39 -7.89 26.08 12.28
N SER A 40 -8.02 27.38 11.99
CA SER A 40 -8.87 28.29 12.79
C SER A 40 -10.36 27.94 12.75
N ASP A 41 -10.83 27.35 11.65
CA ASP A 41 -12.22 26.96 11.45
C ASP A 41 -12.30 25.50 10.95
N ILE A 42 -12.01 25.27 9.67
CA ILE A 42 -11.96 23.94 9.05
C ILE A 42 -10.70 23.18 9.49
N ASP A 43 -10.88 21.93 9.94
CA ASP A 43 -9.80 21.05 10.40
C ASP A 43 -9.67 19.74 9.58
N GLU A 44 -8.72 18.88 9.97
CA GLU A 44 -8.51 17.57 9.33
C GLU A 44 -9.75 16.66 9.36
N ALA A 45 -10.60 16.76 10.38
CA ALA A 45 -11.77 15.90 10.51
C ALA A 45 -12.87 16.33 9.52
N ASP A 46 -13.07 17.63 9.35
CA ASP A 46 -13.99 18.19 8.34
C ASP A 46 -13.56 17.76 6.93
N MET A 47 -12.25 17.84 6.65
CA MET A 47 -11.69 17.45 5.36
C MET A 47 -11.79 15.94 5.12
N LEU A 48 -11.62 15.11 6.14
CA LEU A 48 -11.87 13.66 6.05
C LEU A 48 -13.33 13.36 5.69
N GLU A 49 -14.29 14.06 6.31
CA GLU A 49 -15.71 13.89 5.99
C GLU A 49 -16.02 14.32 4.55
N TYR A 50 -15.47 15.43 4.09
CA TYR A 50 -15.59 15.88 2.70
C TYR A 50 -15.01 14.85 1.72
N PHE A 51 -13.76 14.42 1.91
CA PHE A 51 -13.11 13.45 1.03
C PHE A 51 -13.72 12.05 1.08
N SER A 52 -14.37 11.69 2.20
CA SER A 52 -15.15 10.45 2.30
C SER A 52 -16.25 10.39 1.23
N ARG A 53 -16.93 11.51 0.97
CA ARG A 53 -18.06 11.64 0.04
C ARG A 53 -17.66 12.01 -1.40
N ASP A 54 -16.41 12.39 -1.62
CA ASP A 54 -15.91 12.81 -2.92
C ASP A 54 -15.50 11.60 -3.78
N ASP A 55 -16.33 11.18 -4.72
CA ASP A 55 -16.09 10.03 -5.60
C ASP A 55 -14.79 10.14 -6.42
N SER A 56 -14.28 11.35 -6.65
CA SER A 56 -13.00 11.55 -7.34
C SER A 56 -11.78 11.26 -6.45
N THR A 57 -11.97 11.12 -5.14
CA THR A 57 -10.91 10.75 -4.19
C THR A 57 -10.96 9.25 -3.94
N GLU A 58 -9.89 8.53 -4.24
CA GLU A 58 -9.69 7.12 -3.92
C GLU A 58 -8.80 6.91 -2.68
N VAL A 59 -7.81 7.79 -2.46
CA VAL A 59 -6.85 7.70 -1.34
C VAL A 59 -6.70 9.06 -0.68
N ILE A 60 -6.61 9.08 0.65
CA ILE A 60 -6.39 10.30 1.43
C ILE A 60 -5.02 10.25 2.09
N GLY A 61 -4.14 11.20 1.76
CA GLY A 61 -2.87 11.43 2.44
C GLY A 61 -2.96 12.58 3.44
N MET A 62 -2.34 12.46 4.61
CA MET A 62 -2.34 13.51 5.63
C MET A 62 -0.94 13.79 6.16
N TYR A 63 -0.59 15.07 6.24
CA TYR A 63 0.54 15.55 7.03
C TYR A 63 0.01 16.34 8.21
N LEU A 64 0.27 15.84 9.42
CA LEU A 64 -0.28 16.36 10.66
C LEU A 64 0.83 16.84 11.59
N GLU A 65 0.68 18.03 12.15
CA GLU A 65 1.55 18.59 13.20
C GLU A 65 0.88 18.49 14.57
N ASN A 66 -0.42 18.76 14.64
CA ASN A 66 -1.24 18.57 15.83
C ASN A 66 -2.68 18.18 15.44
N ILE A 67 -3.43 17.70 16.44
CA ILE A 67 -4.86 17.40 16.33
C ILE A 67 -5.53 18.07 17.51
N LYS A 68 -6.51 18.95 17.23
CA LYS A 68 -7.18 19.76 18.26
C LYS A 68 -8.32 18.97 18.92
N ASP A 69 -9.19 18.37 18.10
CA ASP A 69 -10.27 17.50 18.56
C ASP A 69 -10.02 16.06 18.11
N GLY A 70 -9.37 15.28 18.96
CA GLY A 70 -9.04 13.88 18.67
C GLY A 70 -10.26 12.98 18.53
N ARG A 71 -11.37 13.29 19.22
CA ARG A 71 -12.59 12.47 19.14
C ARG A 71 -13.27 12.69 17.80
N LYS A 72 -13.47 13.96 17.40
CA LYS A 72 -14.00 14.33 16.07
C LYS A 72 -13.16 13.70 14.95
N PHE A 73 -11.84 13.78 15.06
CA PHE A 73 -10.92 13.20 14.07
C PHE A 73 -11.09 11.68 13.90
N ILE A 74 -11.13 10.92 15.01
CA ILE A 74 -11.27 9.46 14.93
C ILE A 74 -12.67 9.05 14.49
N GLU A 75 -13.72 9.75 14.90
CA GLU A 75 -15.07 9.49 14.41
C GLU A 75 -15.18 9.73 12.90
N ALA A 76 -14.57 10.80 12.38
CA ALA A 76 -14.49 11.07 10.94
C ALA A 76 -13.73 9.96 10.22
N ALA A 77 -12.51 9.62 10.69
CA ALA A 77 -11.69 8.57 10.09
C ALA A 77 -12.40 7.21 10.05
N ARG A 78 -13.09 6.80 11.13
CA ARG A 78 -13.84 5.54 11.18
C ARG A 78 -14.96 5.46 10.14
N ARG A 79 -15.52 6.58 9.70
CA ARG A 79 -16.58 6.61 8.67
C ARG A 79 -16.03 6.47 7.27
N VAL A 80 -14.79 6.86 7.03
CA VAL A 80 -14.12 6.73 5.73
C VAL A 80 -13.93 5.24 5.39
N THR A 81 -14.22 4.88 4.14
CA THR A 81 -14.00 3.53 3.58
C THR A 81 -12.75 3.46 2.69
N LYS A 82 -12.21 4.62 2.35
CA LYS A 82 -11.02 4.82 1.52
C LYS A 82 -9.75 4.68 2.37
N PRO A 83 -8.60 4.26 1.80
CA PRO A 83 -7.34 4.24 2.53
C PRO A 83 -6.95 5.64 3.02
N ILE A 84 -6.61 5.75 4.30
CA ILE A 84 -6.08 6.97 4.91
C ILE A 84 -4.61 6.72 5.29
N LEU A 85 -3.70 7.49 4.71
CA LEU A 85 -2.27 7.50 5.03
C LEU A 85 -1.96 8.75 5.86
N ALA A 86 -1.29 8.60 7.00
CA ALA A 86 -0.96 9.73 7.87
C ALA A 86 0.51 9.76 8.29
N PHE A 87 1.20 10.83 7.92
CA PHE A 87 2.47 11.21 8.53
C PHE A 87 2.19 12.21 9.65
N LYS A 88 2.56 11.86 10.88
CA LYS A 88 2.46 12.74 12.05
C LYS A 88 3.86 13.11 12.53
N VAL A 89 4.22 14.38 12.46
CA VAL A 89 5.46 14.87 13.06
C VAL A 89 5.37 14.83 14.58
N GLY A 90 6.51 14.73 15.27
CA GLY A 90 6.56 14.71 16.73
C GLY A 90 6.32 13.34 17.36
N ARG A 91 6.82 12.28 16.71
CA ARG A 91 6.79 10.91 17.24
C ARG A 91 7.66 10.70 18.48
N THR A 92 8.73 11.50 18.59
CA THR A 92 9.64 11.51 19.75
C THR A 92 9.41 12.76 20.59
N SER A 93 9.88 12.76 21.84
CA SER A 93 9.81 13.93 22.72
C SER A 93 10.44 15.17 22.09
N GLU A 94 11.63 15.02 21.48
CA GLU A 94 12.33 16.13 20.82
C GLU A 94 11.61 16.60 19.56
N GLY A 95 11.08 15.68 18.75
CA GLY A 95 10.29 16.04 17.57
C GLY A 95 9.00 16.77 17.97
N ALA A 96 8.35 16.32 19.04
CA ALA A 96 7.13 16.96 19.55
C ALA A 96 7.45 18.36 20.05
N ARG A 97 8.55 18.52 20.81
CA ARG A 97 9.02 19.83 21.30
C ARG A 97 9.32 20.80 20.15
N ALA A 98 9.98 20.33 19.09
CA ALA A 98 10.26 21.14 17.90
C ALA A 98 8.97 21.55 17.17
N ALA A 99 8.01 20.63 17.01
CA ALA A 99 6.72 20.93 16.38
C ALA A 99 5.88 21.93 17.21
N MET A 100 5.95 21.86 18.54
CA MET A 100 5.26 22.81 19.42
C MET A 100 5.79 24.23 19.27
N SER A 101 7.11 24.42 19.19
CA SER A 101 7.69 25.76 18.96
C SER A 101 7.23 26.39 17.65
N HIS A 102 6.83 25.58 16.67
CA HIS A 102 6.36 26.02 15.37
C HIS A 102 4.85 26.32 15.34
N THR A 103 4.05 25.68 16.21
CA THR A 103 2.57 25.73 16.13
C THR A 103 1.87 26.28 17.38
N ALA A 104 2.60 26.54 18.46
CA ALA A 104 2.07 26.87 19.78
C ALA A 104 1.01 25.88 20.31
N GLY A 105 0.98 24.65 19.78
CA GLY A 105 0.06 23.58 20.20
C GLY A 105 0.61 22.72 21.34
N MET A 106 -0.26 21.94 21.98
CA MET A 106 0.12 20.98 23.03
C MET A 106 0.72 19.70 22.41
N ALA A 107 1.75 19.13 23.04
CA ALA A 107 2.33 17.86 22.61
C ALA A 107 1.31 16.71 22.79
N ASN A 108 0.90 16.10 21.69
CA ASN A 108 0.08 14.90 21.71
C ASN A 108 0.97 13.67 21.99
N ASN A 109 0.53 12.80 22.91
CA ASN A 109 1.20 11.53 23.18
C ASN A 109 1.14 10.62 21.95
N ASP A 110 2.29 10.31 21.36
CA ASP A 110 2.35 9.55 20.10
C ASP A 110 1.76 8.14 20.23
N ARG A 111 1.85 7.51 21.41
CA ARG A 111 1.23 6.19 21.66
C ARG A 111 -0.29 6.24 21.62
N ILE A 112 -0.87 7.34 22.09
CA ILE A 112 -2.32 7.57 21.99
C ILE A 112 -2.70 7.74 20.53
N PHE A 113 -1.93 8.53 19.77
CA PHE A 113 -2.18 8.68 18.34
C PHE A 113 -2.02 7.36 17.57
N GLU A 114 -1.04 6.53 17.92
CA GLU A 114 -0.87 5.19 17.35
C GLU A 114 -2.10 4.31 17.55
N SER A 115 -2.58 4.24 18.79
CA SER A 115 -3.77 3.46 19.16
C SER A 115 -5.01 4.00 18.45
N ALA A 116 -5.13 5.32 18.37
CA ALA A 116 -6.23 5.99 17.70
C ALA A 116 -6.22 5.69 16.18
N CYS A 117 -5.06 5.71 15.53
CA CYS A 117 -4.91 5.31 14.13
C CYS A 117 -5.35 3.87 13.89
N ALA A 118 -4.95 2.93 14.75
CA ALA A 118 -5.38 1.54 14.65
C ALA A 118 -6.91 1.38 14.74
N GLN A 119 -7.55 2.13 15.64
CA GLN A 119 -9.03 2.15 15.78
C GLN A 119 -9.74 2.84 14.61
N GLY A 120 -9.09 3.85 14.02
CA GLY A 120 -9.61 4.64 12.90
C GLY A 120 -9.35 4.05 11.52
N GLY A 121 -8.56 2.97 11.42
CA GLY A 121 -8.10 2.42 10.14
C GLY A 121 -7.11 3.33 9.41
N ILE A 122 -6.43 4.21 10.14
CA ILE A 122 -5.44 5.13 9.59
C ILE A 122 -4.10 4.41 9.53
N ILE A 123 -3.54 4.34 8.33
CA ILE A 123 -2.22 3.76 8.07
C ILE A 123 -1.18 4.84 8.38
N ARG A 124 -0.46 4.67 9.49
CA ARG A 124 0.67 5.54 9.82
C ARG A 124 1.82 5.26 8.85
N VAL A 125 2.36 6.32 8.25
CA VAL A 125 3.57 6.26 7.44
C VAL A 125 4.75 6.89 8.18
N ASN A 126 5.97 6.43 7.90
CA ASN A 126 7.16 6.82 8.67
C ASN A 126 8.00 7.91 8.02
N SER A 127 7.69 8.28 6.79
CA SER A 127 8.38 9.34 6.06
C SER A 127 7.43 10.07 5.11
N ILE A 128 7.81 11.27 4.70
CA ILE A 128 7.14 11.97 3.60
C ILE A 128 7.27 11.17 2.30
N SER A 129 8.34 10.38 2.16
CA SER A 129 8.52 9.48 1.04
C SER A 129 7.43 8.41 0.97
N GLU A 130 7.15 7.74 2.10
CA GLU A 130 6.03 6.80 2.18
C GLU A 130 4.68 7.48 1.91
N LEU A 131 4.49 8.73 2.36
CA LEU A 131 3.23 9.46 2.19
C LEU A 131 2.86 9.65 0.70
N HIS A 132 3.84 9.77 -0.20
CA HIS A 132 3.60 9.90 -1.64
C HIS A 132 3.80 8.59 -2.42
N ALA A 133 4.67 7.68 -1.96
CA ALA A 133 4.94 6.42 -2.65
C ALA A 133 3.84 5.37 -2.41
N MET A 134 3.30 5.27 -1.20
CA MET A 134 2.29 4.25 -0.87
C MET A 134 0.94 4.38 -1.62
N PRO A 135 0.41 5.60 -1.92
CA PRO A 135 -0.83 5.75 -2.68
C PRO A 135 -0.89 4.97 -4.00
N LYS A 136 0.23 4.79 -4.69
CA LYS A 136 0.26 4.04 -5.97
C LYS A 136 -0.20 2.60 -5.83
N MET A 137 0.03 2.00 -4.66
CA MET A 137 -0.42 0.64 -4.35
C MET A 137 -1.95 0.53 -4.33
N PHE A 138 -2.65 1.58 -3.92
CA PHE A 138 -4.10 1.58 -3.80
C PHE A 138 -4.80 2.00 -5.10
N THR A 139 -4.15 2.86 -5.91
CA THR A 139 -4.74 3.42 -7.13
C THR A 139 -4.42 2.59 -8.38
N HIS A 140 -3.29 1.86 -8.38
CA HIS A 140 -2.84 1.10 -9.55
C HIS A 140 -2.97 -0.42 -9.42
N MET A 141 -3.21 -0.93 -8.20
CA MET A 141 -3.31 -2.36 -7.92
C MET A 141 -4.60 -2.70 -7.16
N PRO A 142 -5.15 -3.91 -7.31
CA PRO A 142 -6.24 -4.39 -6.46
C PRO A 142 -5.77 -4.57 -4.99
N PRO A 143 -6.70 -4.65 -4.03
CA PRO A 143 -6.36 -4.83 -2.62
C PRO A 143 -5.74 -6.20 -2.34
N LEU A 144 -4.75 -6.23 -1.44
CA LEU A 144 -4.14 -7.47 -0.95
C LEU A 144 -5.03 -8.08 0.14
N ARG A 145 -5.75 -9.16 -0.18
CA ARG A 145 -6.73 -9.78 0.73
C ARG A 145 -6.17 -10.83 1.68
N GLY A 146 -4.95 -11.28 1.46
CA GLY A 146 -4.25 -12.27 2.29
C GLY A 146 -2.77 -11.97 2.39
N LYS A 147 -2.03 -12.79 3.13
CA LYS A 147 -0.63 -12.51 3.49
C LYS A 147 0.40 -13.34 2.70
N ARG A 148 -0.03 -14.26 1.84
CA ARG A 148 0.86 -15.20 1.13
C ARG A 148 1.34 -14.58 -0.18
N ILE A 149 2.62 -14.21 -0.21
CA ILE A 149 3.25 -13.50 -1.32
C ILE A 149 4.14 -14.46 -2.10
N ALA A 150 3.96 -14.50 -3.42
CA ALA A 150 4.90 -15.15 -4.33
C ALA A 150 5.94 -14.14 -4.82
N VAL A 151 7.22 -14.47 -4.63
CA VAL A 151 8.35 -13.68 -5.09
C VAL A 151 8.90 -14.34 -6.35
N PHE A 152 9.22 -13.53 -7.36
CA PHE A 152 10.04 -14.00 -8.47
C PHE A 152 11.13 -13.00 -8.82
N THR A 153 12.32 -13.50 -9.14
CA THR A 153 13.54 -12.71 -9.29
C THR A 153 14.49 -13.37 -10.29
N ASN A 154 15.38 -12.59 -10.92
CA ASN A 154 16.51 -13.11 -11.70
C ASN A 154 17.79 -13.25 -10.85
N SER A 155 17.69 -13.02 -9.54
CA SER A 155 18.81 -13.01 -8.60
C SER A 155 18.42 -13.67 -7.29
N GLY A 156 19.05 -14.81 -6.98
CA GLY A 156 18.84 -15.52 -5.72
C GLY A 156 19.11 -14.68 -4.46
N ALA A 157 20.01 -13.68 -4.53
CA ALA A 157 20.28 -12.78 -3.41
C ALA A 157 19.03 -11.97 -3.02
N PHE A 158 18.28 -11.46 -4.01
CA PHE A 158 17.01 -10.79 -3.75
C PHE A 158 15.93 -11.75 -3.26
N GLY A 159 16.03 -13.04 -3.58
CA GLY A 159 15.16 -14.07 -3.00
C GLY A 159 15.25 -14.13 -1.48
N GLY A 160 16.48 -14.17 -0.92
CA GLY A 160 16.69 -14.14 0.52
C GLY A 160 16.28 -12.81 1.17
N ILE A 161 16.71 -11.68 0.59
CA ILE A 161 16.38 -10.33 1.10
C ILE A 161 14.88 -10.12 1.19
N THR A 162 14.14 -10.45 0.14
CA THR A 162 12.68 -10.23 0.12
C THR A 162 11.95 -11.19 1.06
N ALA A 163 12.41 -12.42 1.23
CA ALA A 163 11.83 -13.34 2.20
C ALA A 163 11.94 -12.79 3.63
N ASP A 164 13.12 -12.30 4.02
CA ASP A 164 13.33 -11.68 5.34
C ASP A 164 12.45 -10.45 5.53
N LEU A 165 12.38 -9.56 4.54
CA LEU A 165 11.57 -8.35 4.61
C LEU A 165 10.07 -8.66 4.71
N LEU A 166 9.57 -9.64 3.95
CA LEU A 166 8.17 -10.06 4.02
C LEU A 166 7.80 -10.56 5.41
N VAL A 167 8.62 -11.45 5.99
CA VAL A 167 8.40 -11.99 7.33
C VAL A 167 8.48 -10.89 8.39
N GLN A 168 9.46 -10.00 8.31
CA GLN A 168 9.57 -8.85 9.23
C GLN A 168 8.38 -7.90 9.14
N ALA A 169 7.76 -7.77 7.97
CA ALA A 169 6.53 -7.01 7.78
C ALA A 169 5.27 -7.76 8.27
N GLY A 170 5.38 -9.01 8.70
CA GLY A 170 4.25 -9.86 9.08
C GLY A 170 3.44 -10.35 7.88
N LEU A 171 4.08 -10.47 6.71
CA LEU A 171 3.59 -11.19 5.54
C LEU A 171 4.27 -12.56 5.46
N GLU A 172 3.86 -13.40 4.52
CA GLU A 172 4.33 -14.78 4.39
C GLU A 172 4.84 -15.06 2.97
N MET A 173 5.86 -15.91 2.88
CA MET A 173 6.21 -16.54 1.61
C MET A 173 5.16 -17.59 1.27
N ALA A 174 4.47 -17.43 0.13
CA ALA A 174 3.54 -18.43 -0.38
C ALA A 174 4.23 -19.80 -0.54
N ARG A 175 3.61 -20.87 -0.06
CA ARG A 175 4.11 -22.24 -0.23
C ARG A 175 3.46 -22.86 -1.47
N LEU A 176 4.23 -22.97 -2.55
CA LEU A 176 3.72 -23.48 -3.82
C LEU A 176 3.60 -25.00 -3.80
N SER A 177 2.43 -25.51 -4.15
CA SER A 177 2.14 -26.93 -4.26
C SER A 177 2.99 -27.60 -5.35
N PRO A 178 3.20 -28.93 -5.28
CA PRO A 178 3.88 -29.66 -6.36
C PRO A 178 3.23 -29.44 -7.73
N GLU A 179 1.90 -29.32 -7.79
CA GLU A 179 1.17 -29.06 -9.04
C GLU A 179 1.53 -27.68 -9.62
N THR A 180 1.55 -26.64 -8.79
CA THR A 180 1.94 -25.29 -9.25
C THR A 180 3.39 -25.24 -9.69
N GLN A 181 4.29 -25.90 -8.95
CA GLN A 181 5.70 -26.01 -9.32
C GLN A 181 5.90 -26.79 -10.64
N GLU A 182 5.08 -27.82 -10.90
CA GLU A 182 5.08 -28.55 -12.17
C GLU A 182 4.56 -27.69 -13.34
N LYS A 183 3.52 -26.86 -13.12
CA LYS A 183 3.07 -25.90 -14.13
C LYS A 183 4.17 -24.89 -14.45
N LEU A 184 4.83 -24.34 -13.43
CA LEU A 184 5.93 -23.39 -13.59
C LEU A 184 7.10 -23.98 -14.37
N SER A 185 7.52 -25.22 -14.07
CA SER A 185 8.66 -25.87 -14.74
C SER A 185 8.44 -26.10 -16.24
N ARG A 186 7.18 -26.09 -16.71
CA ARG A 186 6.82 -26.25 -18.12
C ARG A 186 6.84 -24.95 -18.92
N THR A 187 6.91 -23.79 -18.28
CA THR A 187 6.87 -22.47 -18.95
C THR A 187 8.19 -22.06 -19.62
N GLY A 188 9.29 -22.73 -19.26
CA GLY A 188 10.62 -22.44 -19.79
C GLY A 188 11.74 -22.89 -18.85
N GLN A 189 12.97 -22.47 -19.14
CA GLN A 189 14.13 -22.74 -18.29
C GLN A 189 14.13 -21.81 -17.08
N ILE A 190 13.46 -22.23 -16.01
CA ILE A 190 13.48 -21.58 -14.69
C ILE A 190 14.51 -22.33 -13.82
N PHE A 191 15.31 -21.59 -13.05
CA PHE A 191 16.36 -22.17 -12.19
C PHE A 191 15.80 -22.75 -10.89
N ASN A 192 14.79 -22.09 -10.31
CA ASN A 192 14.08 -22.57 -9.13
C ASN A 192 12.58 -22.30 -9.28
N VAL A 193 11.76 -23.34 -9.13
CA VAL A 193 10.29 -23.23 -9.22
C VAL A 193 9.61 -23.12 -7.86
N ALA A 194 10.35 -23.33 -6.75
CA ALA A 194 9.86 -23.02 -5.41
C ALA A 194 9.87 -21.50 -5.18
N ASN A 195 9.17 -21.02 -4.14
CA ASN A 195 9.17 -19.59 -3.78
C ASN A 195 10.38 -19.27 -2.90
N PRO A 196 11.29 -18.34 -3.28
CA PRO A 196 11.24 -17.43 -4.42
C PRO A 196 11.57 -18.09 -5.76
N ILE A 197 10.75 -17.82 -6.79
CA ILE A 197 10.96 -18.36 -8.14
C ILE A 197 12.19 -17.66 -8.74
N ASP A 198 13.22 -18.43 -9.10
CA ASP A 198 14.42 -17.92 -9.76
C ASP A 198 14.30 -18.10 -11.27
N LEU A 199 14.07 -16.99 -11.95
CA LEU A 199 13.82 -16.89 -13.38
C LEU A 199 15.06 -17.19 -14.25
N GLY A 200 16.27 -17.15 -13.68
CA GLY A 200 17.50 -17.20 -14.48
C GLY A 200 17.67 -15.99 -15.43
N PRO A 201 18.69 -16.00 -16.31
CA PRO A 201 19.10 -14.82 -17.08
C PRO A 201 18.33 -14.57 -18.39
N ALA A 202 17.59 -15.55 -18.92
CA ALA A 202 17.04 -15.47 -20.28
C ALA A 202 15.63 -16.06 -20.36
N LEU A 203 14.63 -15.20 -20.14
CA LEU A 203 13.21 -15.55 -20.33
C LEU A 203 12.61 -14.86 -21.55
N SER A 204 11.70 -15.55 -22.22
CA SER A 204 10.86 -14.98 -23.25
C SER A 204 9.69 -14.19 -22.64
N MET A 205 9.07 -13.30 -23.41
CA MET A 205 7.85 -12.59 -22.99
C MET A 205 6.74 -13.59 -22.62
N GLN A 206 6.58 -14.64 -23.43
CA GLN A 206 5.58 -15.68 -23.21
C GLN A 206 5.78 -16.37 -21.85
N THR A 207 7.03 -16.67 -21.48
CA THR A 207 7.34 -17.28 -20.19
C THR A 207 6.95 -16.38 -19.01
N PHE A 208 7.18 -15.07 -19.10
CA PHE A 208 6.70 -14.14 -18.06
C PHE A 208 5.17 -14.17 -17.92
N LEU A 209 4.45 -14.08 -19.04
CA LEU A 209 2.99 -14.07 -19.03
C LEU A 209 2.39 -15.34 -18.43
N GLU A 210 2.94 -16.50 -18.78
CA GLU A 210 2.52 -17.80 -18.24
C GLU A 210 2.79 -17.89 -16.73
N ILE A 211 3.96 -17.45 -16.27
CA ILE A 211 4.27 -17.40 -14.82
C ILE A 211 3.27 -16.50 -14.10
N PHE A 212 2.92 -15.34 -14.65
CA PHE A 212 1.93 -14.44 -14.03
C PHE A 212 0.57 -15.12 -13.93
N ASP A 213 0.11 -15.78 -15.00
CA ASP A 213 -1.18 -16.46 -15.00
C ASP A 213 -1.22 -17.63 -14.00
N ILE A 214 -0.16 -18.43 -13.91
CA ILE A 214 -0.05 -19.53 -12.94
C ILE A 214 -0.11 -18.99 -11.51
N LEU A 215 0.69 -17.97 -11.19
CA LEU A 215 0.76 -17.44 -9.82
C LEU A 215 -0.51 -16.68 -9.43
N LEU A 216 -1.07 -15.85 -10.32
CA LEU A 216 -2.26 -15.05 -10.03
C LEU A 216 -3.53 -15.91 -9.96
N SER A 217 -3.61 -17.01 -10.72
CA SER A 217 -4.75 -17.93 -10.66
C SER A 217 -4.71 -18.89 -9.47
N SER A 218 -3.56 -19.08 -8.82
CA SER A 218 -3.44 -20.03 -7.71
C SER A 218 -4.02 -19.50 -6.39
N ASP A 219 -4.88 -20.29 -5.74
CA ASP A 219 -5.47 -19.97 -4.42
C ASP A 219 -4.45 -19.98 -3.27
N GLU A 220 -3.21 -20.43 -3.51
CA GLU A 220 -2.13 -20.38 -2.53
C GLU A 220 -1.35 -19.05 -2.51
N VAL A 221 -1.64 -18.16 -3.46
CA VAL A 221 -0.99 -16.85 -3.64
C VAL A 221 -2.03 -15.74 -3.51
N ASP A 222 -1.78 -14.79 -2.62
CA ASP A 222 -2.63 -13.62 -2.39
C ASP A 222 -2.12 -12.36 -3.11
N GLY A 223 -0.81 -12.27 -3.36
CA GLY A 223 -0.17 -11.18 -4.07
C GLY A 223 1.25 -11.52 -4.51
N LEU A 224 1.86 -10.62 -5.29
CA LEU A 224 3.17 -10.83 -5.88
C LEU A 224 4.19 -9.77 -5.43
N LEU A 225 5.46 -10.18 -5.36
CA LEU A 225 6.62 -9.29 -5.24
C LEU A 225 7.60 -9.59 -6.38
N PRO A 226 7.37 -9.03 -7.58
CA PRO A 226 8.31 -9.10 -8.69
C PRO A 226 9.59 -8.31 -8.38
N VAL A 227 10.74 -8.98 -8.51
CA VAL A 227 12.07 -8.35 -8.46
C VAL A 227 12.88 -8.62 -9.74
N PRO A 228 12.35 -8.32 -10.94
CA PRO A 228 13.07 -8.60 -12.17
C PRO A 228 14.15 -7.55 -12.45
N SER A 229 15.23 -7.98 -13.09
CA SER A 229 16.24 -7.05 -13.61
C SER A 229 15.89 -6.61 -15.04
N LEU A 230 15.94 -5.31 -15.32
CA LEU A 230 15.61 -4.73 -16.64
C LEU A 230 16.81 -4.73 -17.60
N TRP A 231 17.28 -5.92 -17.98
CA TRP A 231 18.37 -6.10 -18.96
C TRP A 231 17.89 -5.94 -20.42
N HIS A 232 16.61 -6.18 -20.66
CA HIS A 232 16.00 -6.12 -21.99
C HIS A 232 14.69 -5.32 -21.95
N PRO A 233 14.36 -4.50 -22.98
CA PRO A 233 13.11 -3.72 -23.02
C PRO A 233 11.85 -4.55 -22.79
N MET A 234 11.82 -5.79 -23.29
CA MET A 234 10.71 -6.73 -23.08
C MET A 234 10.31 -6.91 -21.60
N VAL A 235 11.24 -6.77 -20.65
CA VAL A 235 10.90 -6.94 -19.22
C VAL A 235 9.97 -5.83 -18.73
N ILE A 236 10.12 -4.60 -19.23
CA ILE A 236 9.17 -3.53 -18.88
C ILE A 236 7.80 -3.77 -19.53
N ASP A 237 7.77 -4.31 -20.74
CA ASP A 237 6.52 -4.69 -21.41
C ASP A 237 5.80 -5.82 -20.64
N ALA A 238 6.55 -6.79 -20.11
CA ALA A 238 6.01 -7.83 -19.22
C ALA A 238 5.40 -7.22 -17.94
N ILE A 239 6.06 -6.23 -17.34
CA ILE A 239 5.52 -5.54 -16.16
C ILE A 239 4.21 -4.80 -16.48
N VAL A 240 4.10 -4.19 -17.66
CA VAL A 240 2.84 -3.56 -18.11
C VAL A 240 1.71 -4.59 -18.19
N GLU A 241 1.98 -5.76 -18.75
CA GLU A 241 1.00 -6.86 -18.79
C GLU A 241 0.68 -7.41 -17.40
N LEU A 242 1.65 -7.47 -16.50
CA LEU A 242 1.43 -7.87 -15.12
C LEU A 242 0.41 -6.95 -14.42
N VAL A 243 0.49 -5.63 -14.59
CA VAL A 243 -0.48 -4.68 -14.01
C VAL A 243 -1.90 -4.99 -14.49
N LYS A 244 -2.08 -5.31 -15.79
CA LYS A 244 -3.38 -5.69 -16.36
C LYS A 244 -3.89 -7.01 -15.77
N LYS A 245 -3.02 -8.03 -15.68
CA LYS A 245 -3.35 -9.34 -15.11
C LYS A 245 -3.69 -9.23 -13.62
N CYS A 246 -2.97 -8.42 -12.85
CA CYS A 246 -3.31 -8.14 -11.45
C CYS A 246 -4.75 -7.65 -11.31
N ARG A 247 -5.18 -6.69 -12.14
CA ARG A 247 -6.59 -6.22 -12.15
C ARG A 247 -7.57 -7.32 -12.56
N HIS A 248 -7.23 -8.13 -13.55
CA HIS A 248 -8.07 -9.23 -14.03
C HIS A 248 -8.31 -10.29 -12.94
N TYR A 249 -7.26 -10.73 -12.25
CA TYR A 249 -7.33 -11.75 -11.19
C TYR A 249 -7.70 -11.18 -9.81
N GLY A 250 -7.69 -9.86 -9.64
CA GLY A 250 -7.98 -9.20 -8.37
C GLY A 250 -6.91 -9.42 -7.28
N LYS A 251 -5.66 -9.67 -7.68
CA LYS A 251 -4.50 -9.86 -6.79
C LYS A 251 -3.37 -8.87 -7.11
N PRO A 252 -2.80 -8.18 -6.11
CA PRO A 252 -1.81 -7.14 -6.36
C PRO A 252 -0.41 -7.65 -6.68
N ALA A 253 0.42 -6.77 -7.24
CA ALA A 253 1.86 -6.90 -7.27
C ALA A 253 2.54 -5.62 -6.74
N ALA A 254 3.60 -5.76 -5.94
CA ALA A 254 4.49 -4.65 -5.62
C ALA A 254 5.83 -4.85 -6.34
N ILE A 255 6.11 -4.01 -7.34
CA ILE A 255 7.17 -4.27 -8.32
C ILE A 255 8.43 -3.46 -7.99
N TYR A 256 9.58 -4.11 -7.90
CA TYR A 256 10.88 -3.48 -7.70
C TYR A 256 11.88 -3.96 -8.75
N THR A 257 12.70 -3.07 -9.31
CA THR A 257 13.66 -3.42 -10.37
C THR A 257 15.08 -2.97 -10.00
N PRO A 258 15.93 -3.85 -9.43
CA PRO A 258 17.14 -3.44 -8.71
C PRO A 258 18.23 -2.81 -9.59
N ASN A 259 18.35 -3.20 -10.85
CA ASN A 259 19.37 -2.68 -11.77
C ASN A 259 18.90 -1.45 -12.59
N ALA A 260 17.70 -0.92 -12.29
CA ALA A 260 17.09 0.13 -13.08
C ALA A 260 16.50 1.27 -12.24
N VAL A 261 16.98 1.43 -11.00
CA VAL A 261 16.54 2.51 -10.09
C VAL A 261 16.63 3.89 -10.75
N HIS A 262 17.71 4.16 -11.49
CA HIS A 262 17.90 5.42 -12.23
C HIS A 262 16.92 5.61 -13.41
N LYS A 263 16.24 4.54 -13.87
CA LYS A 263 15.21 4.58 -14.92
C LYS A 263 13.79 4.51 -14.35
N THR A 264 13.62 4.31 -13.04
CA THR A 264 12.32 4.17 -12.40
C THR A 264 11.39 5.33 -12.73
N VAL A 265 11.88 6.58 -12.61
CA VAL A 265 11.09 7.78 -12.92
C VAL A 265 10.62 7.81 -14.38
N SER A 266 11.54 7.58 -15.33
CA SER A 266 11.19 7.63 -16.76
C SER A 266 10.25 6.50 -17.15
N TYR A 267 10.37 5.32 -16.53
CA TYR A 267 9.46 4.20 -16.75
C TYR A 267 8.08 4.41 -16.12
N ARG A 268 7.99 4.97 -14.91
CA ARG A 268 6.71 5.40 -14.32
C ARG A 268 6.00 6.38 -15.26
N GLN A 269 6.71 7.40 -15.76
CA GLN A 269 6.13 8.40 -16.66
C GLN A 269 5.69 7.81 -18.01
N LYS A 270 6.54 7.00 -18.64
CA LYS A 270 6.28 6.48 -19.99
C LYS A 270 5.25 5.34 -20.02
N TYR A 271 5.31 4.43 -19.05
CA TYR A 271 4.52 3.19 -19.07
C TYR A 271 3.41 3.15 -18.02
N GLN A 272 3.32 4.15 -17.14
CA GLN A 272 2.29 4.24 -16.09
C GLN A 272 2.24 2.99 -15.18
N VAL A 273 3.42 2.45 -14.84
CA VAL A 273 3.57 1.27 -13.97
C VAL A 273 3.99 1.66 -12.54
N PRO A 274 3.39 1.07 -11.49
CA PRO A 274 3.69 1.40 -10.10
C PRO A 274 4.97 0.70 -9.62
N LEU A 275 6.12 1.18 -10.09
CA LEU A 275 7.43 0.71 -9.61
C LEU A 275 7.75 1.33 -8.24
N PHE A 276 8.38 0.58 -7.36
CA PHE A 276 8.92 1.04 -6.06
C PHE A 276 10.45 1.18 -6.14
N GLU A 277 11.03 1.99 -5.24
CA GLU A 277 12.45 2.38 -5.33
C GLU A 277 13.40 1.40 -4.64
N SER A 278 12.87 0.58 -3.74
CA SER A 278 13.63 -0.41 -2.97
C SER A 278 12.76 -1.63 -2.65
N PRO A 279 13.36 -2.78 -2.27
CA PRO A 279 12.59 -3.94 -1.84
C PRO A 279 11.82 -3.66 -0.54
N GLU A 280 12.37 -2.84 0.37
CA GLU A 280 11.68 -2.41 1.60
C GLU A 280 10.42 -1.61 1.26
N GLU A 281 10.50 -0.69 0.30
CA GLU A 281 9.34 0.10 -0.14
C GLU A 281 8.27 -0.79 -0.80
N ALA A 282 8.66 -1.76 -1.63
CA ALA A 282 7.74 -2.71 -2.25
C ALA A 282 7.04 -3.60 -1.21
N VAL A 283 7.79 -4.13 -0.23
CA VAL A 283 7.20 -4.90 0.88
C VAL A 283 6.29 -4.03 1.74
N ARG A 284 6.70 -2.78 1.99
CA ARG A 284 5.88 -1.80 2.73
C ARG A 284 4.56 -1.54 2.02
N ALA A 285 4.55 -1.45 0.69
CA ALA A 285 3.35 -1.30 -0.12
C ALA A 285 2.37 -2.47 0.05
N LEU A 286 2.86 -3.72 -0.01
CA LEU A 286 2.03 -4.89 0.27
C LEU A 286 1.47 -4.83 1.70
N LYS A 287 2.31 -4.48 2.69
CA LYS A 287 1.87 -4.37 4.08
C LYS A 287 0.74 -3.37 4.27
N VAL A 288 0.83 -2.17 3.71
CA VAL A 288 -0.23 -1.15 3.85
C VAL A 288 -1.51 -1.57 3.12
N SER A 289 -1.40 -2.24 1.98
CA SER A 289 -2.55 -2.80 1.26
C SER A 289 -3.27 -3.89 2.07
N TYR A 290 -2.50 -4.78 2.72
CA TYR A 290 -3.06 -5.80 3.61
C TYR A 290 -3.69 -5.19 4.87
N GLN A 291 -3.04 -4.20 5.50
CA GLN A 291 -3.59 -3.46 6.65
C GLN A 291 -4.96 -2.85 6.33
N GLN A 292 -5.09 -2.20 5.16
CA GLN A 292 -6.37 -1.65 4.71
C GLN A 292 -7.43 -2.75 4.54
N SER A 293 -7.07 -3.86 3.90
CA SER A 293 -8.01 -4.96 3.65
C SER A 293 -8.52 -5.59 4.95
N CYS A 294 -7.66 -5.78 5.94
CA CYS A 294 -8.06 -6.22 7.27
C CYS A 294 -9.03 -5.24 7.95
N PHE A 295 -8.77 -3.94 7.86
CA PHE A 295 -9.64 -2.93 8.44
C PHE A 295 -11.03 -2.89 7.78
N VAL A 296 -11.08 -2.99 6.45
CA VAL A 296 -12.34 -3.07 5.69
C VAL A 296 -13.12 -4.33 6.08
N ALA A 297 -12.47 -5.49 6.10
CA ALA A 297 -13.08 -6.75 6.50
C ALA A 297 -13.64 -6.70 7.94
N MET A 298 -12.89 -6.11 8.87
CA MET A 298 -13.36 -5.89 10.25
C MET A 298 -14.61 -5.02 10.29
N LYS A 299 -14.64 -3.91 9.53
CA LYS A 299 -15.82 -3.02 9.47
C LYS A 299 -17.05 -3.73 8.92
N ASP A 300 -16.87 -4.54 7.87
CA ASP A 300 -17.98 -5.25 7.25
C ASP A 300 -18.52 -6.36 8.17
N ALA A 301 -17.64 -7.05 8.91
CA ALA A 301 -18.02 -8.02 9.94
C ALA A 301 -18.79 -7.37 11.10
N ILE A 302 -18.38 -6.17 11.55
CA ILE A 302 -19.11 -5.44 12.59
C ILE A 302 -20.50 -5.05 12.08
N ARG A 303 -20.61 -4.53 10.85
CA ARG A 303 -21.90 -4.14 10.26
C ARG A 303 -22.87 -5.31 10.13
N SER A 304 -22.40 -6.46 9.68
CA SER A 304 -23.25 -7.64 9.53
C SER A 304 -23.82 -8.13 10.86
N VAL A 305 -23.04 -8.09 11.95
CA VAL A 305 -23.53 -8.41 13.30
C VAL A 305 -24.63 -7.45 13.74
N TYR A 306 -24.43 -6.14 13.56
CA TYR A 306 -25.46 -5.14 13.90
C TYR A 306 -26.75 -5.31 13.07
N ASP A 307 -26.63 -5.63 11.78
CA ASP A 307 -27.80 -5.86 10.92
C ASP A 307 -28.55 -7.15 11.31
N MET A 308 -27.84 -8.22 11.69
CA MET A 308 -28.46 -9.45 12.23
C MET A 308 -29.19 -9.21 13.55
N GLU A 309 -28.59 -8.47 14.49
CA GLU A 309 -29.22 -8.08 15.75
C GLU A 309 -30.47 -7.22 15.52
N ARG A 310 -30.43 -6.31 14.55
CA ARG A 310 -31.56 -5.44 14.19
C ARG A 310 -32.70 -6.20 13.51
N ASN A 311 -32.39 -7.27 12.77
CA ASN A 311 -33.37 -8.11 12.09
C ASN A 311 -33.87 -9.29 12.94
N GLY A 312 -33.42 -9.43 14.19
CA GLY A 312 -33.86 -10.49 15.10
C GLY A 312 -33.32 -11.89 14.77
N GLU A 313 -32.30 -11.98 13.93
CA GLU A 313 -31.66 -13.26 13.56
C GLU A 313 -30.51 -13.56 14.54
N HIS A 314 -30.82 -14.17 15.68
CA HIS A 314 -29.79 -14.65 16.59
C HIS A 314 -29.17 -15.97 16.08
N ARG A 315 -27.98 -15.90 15.50
CA ARG A 315 -27.02 -17.02 15.53
C ARG A 315 -25.80 -16.60 16.35
N VAL A 316 -25.52 -17.39 17.38
CA VAL A 316 -24.37 -17.21 18.28
C VAL A 316 -23.09 -17.26 17.43
N ALA A 317 -22.36 -16.15 17.37
CA ALA A 317 -21.05 -16.10 16.77
C ALA A 317 -20.06 -16.82 17.70
N GLU A 318 -19.49 -17.94 17.25
CA GLU A 318 -18.34 -18.57 17.92
C GLU A 318 -17.09 -17.68 17.77
N PRO A 319 -16.25 -17.56 18.81
CA PRO A 319 -15.16 -16.59 18.82
C PRO A 319 -13.95 -17.06 17.97
N MET A 320 -13.78 -16.47 16.79
CA MET A 320 -12.53 -16.55 16.01
C MET A 320 -11.48 -15.52 16.45
N LEU A 321 -11.14 -15.48 17.73
CA LEU A 321 -10.03 -14.65 18.24
C LEU A 321 -9.19 -15.44 19.24
N GLN A 322 -8.34 -16.32 18.72
CA GLN A 322 -7.06 -16.64 19.33
C GLN A 322 -5.99 -16.65 18.23
N GLU A 323 -4.91 -15.91 18.49
CA GLU A 323 -3.66 -15.78 17.73
C GLU A 323 -3.63 -14.70 16.63
N ALA A 324 -3.35 -13.47 17.09
CA ALA A 324 -2.67 -12.42 16.34
C ALA A 324 -1.49 -11.89 17.18
#